data_AF-A0A6V7KZJ9-F1
#
_entry.id   AF-A0A6V7KZJ9-F1
#
_cell.length_a   1.000
_cell.length_b   1.000
_cell.length_c   1.000
_cell.angle_alpha   90.00
_cell.angle_beta   90.00
_cell.angle_gamma   90.00
#
_symmetry.space_group_name_H-M   'P 1'
#
loop_
_entity.id
_entity.type
_entity.pdbx_description
1 polymer ?
#
loop_
_entity_poly.entity_id
_entity_poly.type
_entity_poly.pdbx_seq_one_letter_code
_entity_poly.pdbx_strand_id
1 'polypeptide(L)' 'TVQISKKFNDLHSEIAPIILRLMNESVATGAPINPPIWWVDSENQEAHKIND' A
#
# COMPACT_ATOMS: atom_id res chain seq x y z
N THR A 1 19.01 10.53 11.59
CA THR A 1 18.42 9.18 11.54
C THR A 1 17.31 8.99 12.57
N VAL A 2 17.55 9.19 13.88
CA VAL A 2 16.52 8.94 14.94
C VAL A 2 15.19 9.65 14.70
N GLN A 3 15.19 10.94 14.35
CA GLN A 3 13.94 11.70 14.16
C GLN A 3 13.11 11.22 12.96
N ILE A 4 13.79 10.88 11.87
CA ILE A 4 13.14 10.36 10.66
C ILE A 4 12.55 8.97 10.95
N SER A 5 13.30 8.10 11.63
CA SER A 5 12.80 6.78 12.03
C SER A 5 11.58 6.86 12.93
N LYS A 6 11.59 7.76 13.93
CA LYS A 6 10.43 7.97 14.81
C LYS A 6 9.21 8.44 14.02
N LYS A 7 9.36 9.45 13.17
CA LYS A 7 8.27 9.96 12.33
C LYS A 7 7.59 8.87 11.52
N PHE A 8 8.36 8.01 10.84
CA PHE A 8 7.77 6.96 10.01
C PHE A 8 7.24 5.78 10.81
N ASN A 9 7.80 5.49 11.99
CA ASN A 9 7.26 4.49 12.91
C ASN A 9 5.90 4.94 13.49
N ASP A 10 5.78 6.22 13.86
CA ASP A 10 4.54 6.80 14.35
C ASP A 10 3.46 6.76 13.25
N LEU A 11 3.83 7.16 12.02
CA LEU A 11 2.95 7.06 10.86
C LEU A 11 2.52 5.61 10.58
N HIS A 12 3.45 4.64 10.66
CA HIS A 12 3.13 3.22 10.50
C HIS A 12 2.11 2.76 11.55
N SER A 13 2.29 3.19 12.80
CA SER A 13 1.38 2.85 13.90
C SER A 13 -0.02 3.43 13.69
N GLU A 14 -0.12 4.66 13.19
CA GLU A 14 -1.40 5.30 12.85
C GLU A 14 -2.14 4.55 11.73
N ILE A 15 -1.42 4.09 10.70
CA ILE A 15 -1.99 3.43 9.53
C ILE A 15 -2.23 1.93 9.76
N ALA A 16 -1.58 1.31 10.76
CA ALA A 16 -1.65 -0.13 11.01
C ALA A 16 -3.06 -0.74 11.04
N PRO A 17 -4.11 -0.10 11.61
CA PRO A 17 -5.47 -0.65 11.56
C PRO A 17 -6.01 -0.82 10.12
N ILE A 18 -5.67 0.10 9.22
CA ILE A 18 -6.07 0.04 7.80
C ILE A 18 -5.33 -1.12 7.11
N ILE A 19 -4.03 -1.26 7.37
CA ILE A 19 -3.22 -2.35 6.81
C ILE A 19 -3.77 -3.71 7.23
N LEU A 20 -4.14 -3.88 8.51
CA LEU A 20 -4.72 -5.12 9.02
C LEU A 20 -6.07 -5.45 8.36
N ARG A 21 -6.92 -4.45 8.14
CA ARG A 21 -8.17 -4.65 7.40
C ARG A 21 -7.91 -5.14 5.97
N LEU A 22 -7.00 -4.50 5.25
CA LEU A 22 -6.63 -4.88 3.88
C LEU A 22 -5.95 -6.26 3.83
N MET A 23 -5.17 -6.64 4.84
CA MET A 23 -4.61 -7.99 4.98
C MET A 23 -5.72 -9.05 5.06
N ASN A 24 -6.75 -8.82 5.87
CA ASN A 24 -7.87 -9.76 5.99
C ASN A 24 -8.66 -9.86 4.67
N GLU A 25 -8.89 -8.74 3.99
CA GLU A 25 -9.51 -8.72 2.65
C GLU A 25 -8.65 -9.46 1.62
N SER A 26 -7.34 -9.31 1.68
CA SER A 26 -6.37 -10.01 0.82
C SER A 26 -6.46 -11.53 1.01
N VAL A 27 -6.53 -12.00 2.26
CA VAL A 27 -6.73 -13.43 2.56
C VAL A 27 -8.07 -13.94 2.01
N ALA A 28 -9.13 -13.15 2.13
CA ALA A 28 -10.47 -13.57 1.71
C ALA A 28 -10.66 -13.61 0.18
N THR A 29 -9.98 -12.72 -0.55
CA THR A 29 -10.24 -12.49 -1.99
C THR A 29 -9.08 -12.89 -2.90
N GLY A 30 -7.87 -13.01 -2.37
CA GLY A 30 -6.64 -13.16 -3.14
C GLY A 30 -6.11 -11.86 -3.77
N ALA A 31 -6.81 -10.73 -3.60
CA ALA A 31 -6.31 -9.44 -4.09
C ALA A 31 -5.08 -9.00 -3.27
N PRO A 32 -4.04 -8.40 -3.88
CA PRO A 32 -2.87 -7.93 -3.16
C PRO A 32 -3.18 -6.65 -2.37
N ILE A 33 -2.48 -6.45 -1.26
CA ILE A 33 -2.61 -5.23 -0.42
C ILE A 33 -2.10 -3.99 -1.17
N ASN A 34 -0.97 -4.15 -1.86
CA ASN A 34 -0.35 -3.12 -2.69
C ASN A 34 -0.41 -3.59 -4.15
N PRO A 35 -1.54 -3.39 -4.85
CA PRO A 35 -1.61 -3.68 -6.28
C PRO A 35 -0.70 -2.72 -7.06
N PRO A 36 -0.22 -3.11 -8.24
CA PRO A 36 0.42 -2.15 -9.14
C PRO A 36 -0.59 -1.06 -9.52
N ILE A 37 -0.10 0.16 -9.74
CA ILE A 37 -0.97 1.34 -9.93
C ILE A 37 -1.91 1.17 -11.13
N TRP A 38 -1.48 0.45 -12.16
CA TRP A 38 -2.30 0.14 -13.34
C TRP A 38 -3.47 -0.81 -13.08
N TRP A 39 -3.56 -1.45 -11.91
CA TRP A 39 -4.79 -2.17 -11.52
C TRP A 39 -5.87 -1.23 -10.99
N VAL A 40 -5.48 -0.07 -10.47
CA VAL A 40 -6.40 0.96 -9.96
C VAL A 40 -6.88 1.85 -11.12
N ASP A 41 -5.98 2.15 -12.05
CA ASP A 41 -6.25 2.98 -13.22
C ASP A 41 -5.70 2.31 -14.49
N SER A 42 -6.49 1.38 -15.05
CA SER A 42 -6.07 0.49 -16.15
C SER A 42 -6.05 1.13 -17.53
N GLU A 43 -6.58 2.34 -17.68
CA GLU A 43 -6.57 3.06 -18.96
C GLU A 43 -5.36 4.01 -19.06
N ASN A 44 -4.76 4.33 -17.92
CA ASN A 44 -3.63 5.23 -17.80
C ASN A 44 -2.33 4.60 -18.29
N GLN A 45 -1.92 5.01 -19.49
CA GLN A 45 -0.71 4.52 -20.14
C GLN A 45 0.58 4.89 -19.40
N GLU A 46 0.57 5.93 -18.56
CA GLU A 46 1.72 6.23 -17.70
C GLU A 46 1.76 5.28 -16.51
N ALA A 47 0.61 4.89 -15.93
CA ALA A 47 0.57 3.91 -14.84
C ALA A 47 1.20 2.57 -15.27
N HIS A 48 1.04 2.17 -16.52
CA HIS A 48 1.61 0.93 -17.09
C HIS A 48 3.15 0.88 -17.06
N LYS A 49 3.82 2.02 -16.87
CA LYS A 49 5.28 2.15 -16.90
C LYS A 49 5.91 2.18 -15.50
N ILE A 50 5.13 2.29 -14.43
CA ILE A 50 5.62 2.54 -13.06
C ILE A 50 5.91 1.21 -12.35
N ASN A 51 7.17 0.95 -11.98
CA ASN A 51 7.57 -0.31 -11.34
C ASN A 51 8.66 -0.16 -10.26
N ASP A 52 8.88 1.05 -9.77
CA ASP A 52 9.87 1.41 -8.74
C ASP A 52 9.29 1.44 -7.31
#